data_AF-A0A2K6TB27-F1
#
_entry.id   AF-A0A2K6TB27-F1
#
_cell.length_a   1.000
_cell.length_b   1.000
_cell.length_c   1.000
_cell.angle_alpha   90.00
_cell.angle_beta   90.00
_cell.angle_gamma   90.00
#
_symmetry.space_group_name_H-M   'P 1'
#
loop_
_entity.id
_entity.type
_entity.pdbx_description
1 polymer ?
#
loop_
_entity_poly.entity_id
_entity_poly.type
_entity_poly.pdbx_seq_one_letter_code
_entity_poly.pdbx_strand_id
1 'polypeptide(L)'
;GALYCVCHKSTYSPLPDDYNPIPRPDPVHNNEETHDQILKNRLEEKVEPLEQGPMIEQLSKTFFTTKHRWYPYGRYHRCRKNPNPPKDR
;
A
#
# COMPACT_ATOMS: atom_id res chain seq x y z
N GLY A 1 8.63 16.18 -52.35
CA GLY A 1 7.70 15.65 -51.36
C GLY A 1 8.43 15.46 -50.05
N ALA A 2 7.97 16.14 -49.00
CA ALA A 2 8.15 15.83 -47.59
C ALA A 2 7.37 16.90 -46.82
N LEU A 3 6.18 16.56 -46.34
CA LEU A 3 5.46 17.42 -45.39
C LEU A 3 6.18 17.29 -44.05
N TYR A 4 6.85 18.36 -43.62
CA TYR A 4 7.39 18.44 -42.27
C TYR A 4 6.21 18.68 -41.31
N CYS A 5 5.97 17.76 -40.38
CA CYS A 5 4.97 17.91 -39.34
C CYS A 5 5.66 18.37 -38.05
N VAL A 6 5.45 19.64 -37.68
CA VAL A 6 5.86 20.18 -36.38
C VAL A 6 4.78 19.83 -35.36
N CYS A 7 5.08 18.89 -34.47
CA CYS A 7 4.20 18.55 -33.35
C CYS A 7 4.65 19.30 -32.09
N HIS A 8 4.00 20.43 -31.81
CA HIS A 8 4.23 21.14 -30.54
C HIS A 8 3.53 20.36 -29.40
N LYS A 9 4.32 19.80 -28.48
CA LYS A 9 3.83 19.19 -27.24
C LYS A 9 4.13 20.13 -26.08
N SER A 10 3.08 20.75 -25.52
CA SER A 10 3.21 21.50 -24.27
C SER A 10 2.91 20.56 -23.11
N THR A 11 3.83 20.51 -22.14
CA THR A 11 3.58 19.85 -20.86
C THR A 11 3.02 20.89 -19.91
N TYR A 12 1.81 20.65 -19.41
CA TYR A 12 1.22 21.48 -18.38
C TYR A 12 1.92 21.24 -17.03
N SER A 13 2.30 22.31 -16.35
CA SER A 13 2.73 22.28 -14.96
C SER A 13 1.60 22.83 -14.08
N PRO A 14 1.16 22.08 -13.06
CA PRO A 14 0.18 22.57 -12.09
C PRO A 14 0.69 23.80 -11.34
N LEU A 15 -0.21 24.72 -11.05
CA LEU A 15 0.02 25.97 -10.34
C LEU A 15 -0.13 25.77 -8.83
N PRO A 16 0.38 26.71 -8.01
CA PRO A 16 0.27 26.62 -6.56
C PRO A 16 -1.19 26.46 -6.06
N ASP A 17 -2.15 27.05 -6.76
CA ASP A 17 -3.58 27.01 -6.41
C ASP A 17 -4.24 25.66 -6.74
N ASP A 18 -3.59 24.79 -7.52
CA ASP A 18 -4.10 23.46 -7.86
C ASP A 18 -3.87 22.43 -6.73
N TYR A 19 -3.23 22.85 -5.64
CA TYR A 19 -2.84 21.98 -4.53
C TYR A 19 -3.47 22.40 -3.20
N ASN A 20 -3.92 21.40 -2.44
CA ASN A 20 -4.25 21.60 -1.03
C ASN A 20 -2.95 21.70 -0.20
N PRO A 21 -2.91 22.55 0.85
CA PRO A 21 -1.76 22.60 1.74
C PRO A 21 -1.60 21.25 2.45
N ILE A 22 -0.36 20.78 2.57
CA ILE A 22 -0.05 19.54 3.30
C ILE A 22 -0.38 19.78 4.78
N PRO A 23 -1.30 19.00 5.38
CA PRO A 23 -1.60 19.13 6.80
C PRO A 23 -0.34 18.80 7.60
N ARG A 24 0.00 19.67 8.56
CA ARG A 24 1.07 19.38 9.52
C ARG A 24 0.41 18.75 10.74
N PRO A 25 0.72 17.48 11.08
CA PRO A 25 0.16 16.85 12.25
C PRO A 25 0.70 17.54 13.52
N ASP A 26 -0.13 17.63 14.54
CA ASP A 26 0.23 18.30 15.79
C ASP A 26 1.30 17.49 16.54
N PRO A 27 2.41 18.12 17.00
CA PRO A 27 3.49 17.42 17.71
C PRO A 27 3.06 16.57 18.90
N VAL A 28 1.91 16.90 19.50
CA VAL A 28 1.35 16.25 20.69
C VAL A 28 0.37 15.10 20.32
N HIS A 29 -0.15 15.08 19.10
CA HIS A 29 -1.18 14.13 18.66
C HIS A 29 -0.89 13.55 17.26
N ASN A 30 0.33 13.06 17.06
CA ASN A 30 0.71 12.34 15.84
C ASN A 30 0.28 10.87 15.96
N ASN A 31 -1.00 10.56 15.70
CA ASN A 31 -1.46 9.19 15.51
C ASN A 31 -1.70 8.85 14.04
N GLU A 32 -1.07 9.58 13.11
CA GLU A 32 -1.01 9.14 11.71
C GLU A 32 -0.14 7.89 11.64
N GLU A 33 -0.76 6.78 12.01
CA GLU A 33 -0.17 5.47 11.94
C GLU A 33 0.07 5.19 10.45
N THR A 34 1.30 5.43 9.98
CA THR A 34 1.78 4.89 8.70
C THR A 34 1.39 3.43 8.65
N HIS A 35 0.96 2.88 7.50
CA HIS A 35 0.52 1.48 7.41
C HIS A 35 1.48 0.50 8.11
N ASP A 36 2.78 0.78 8.05
CA ASP A 36 3.83 0.01 8.74
C ASP A 36 3.85 0.20 10.27
N GLN A 37 3.52 1.39 10.77
CA GLN A 37 3.34 1.66 12.21
C GLN A 37 2.05 1.03 12.75
N ILE A 38 0.96 1.01 11.97
CA ILE A 38 -0.25 0.23 12.28
C ILE A 38 0.12 -1.24 12.45
N LEU A 39 0.90 -1.79 11.51
CA LEU A 39 1.34 -3.18 11.55
C LEU A 39 2.23 -3.44 12.77
N LYS A 40 3.20 -2.56 13.04
CA LYS A 40 4.14 -2.71 14.15
C LYS A 40 3.45 -2.61 15.52
N ASN A 41 2.67 -1.55 15.76
CA ASN A 41 1.98 -1.34 17.02
C ASN A 41 0.97 -2.47 17.29
N ARG A 42 0.24 -2.94 16.26
CA ARG A 42 -0.73 -4.04 16.44
C ARG A 42 -0.10 -5.43 16.56
N LEU A 43 1.16 -5.61 16.15
CA LEU A 43 1.92 -6.84 16.39
C LEU A 43 2.60 -6.82 17.77
N GLU A 44 3.05 -5.65 18.24
CA GLU A 44 3.72 -5.48 19.54
C GLU A 44 2.72 -5.39 20.72
N GLU A 45 1.57 -4.74 20.55
CA GLU A 45 0.53 -4.62 21.60
C GLU A 45 -0.23 -5.93 21.83
N LYS A 46 -0.23 -6.85 20.85
CA LYS A 46 -1.03 -8.08 20.82
C LYS A 46 -0.16 -9.34 20.80
N VAL A 47 0.87 -9.40 21.63
CA VAL A 47 1.54 -10.66 22.00
C VAL A 47 0.67 -11.48 22.99
N GLU A 48 -0.53 -11.00 23.32
CA GLU A 48 -1.64 -11.85 23.74
C GLU A 48 -2.05 -12.76 22.57
N PRO A 49 -2.27 -14.08 22.77
CA PRO A 49 -2.70 -14.99 21.70
C PRO A 49 -4.11 -14.59 21.22
N LEU A 50 -4.17 -13.64 20.29
CA LEU A 50 -5.40 -13.32 19.60
C LEU A 50 -5.70 -14.47 18.65
N GLU A 51 -6.85 -15.10 18.90
CA GLU A 51 -7.46 -16.07 18.01
C GLU A 51 -7.35 -15.61 16.54
N GLN A 52 -7.02 -16.56 15.65
CA GLN A 52 -6.67 -16.29 14.25
C GLN A 52 -7.77 -15.53 13.47
N GLY A 53 -9.03 -15.67 13.90
CA GLY A 53 -10.21 -15.01 13.31
C GLY A 53 -10.22 -13.48 13.49
N PRO A 54 -10.19 -12.97 14.74
CA PRO A 54 -10.08 -11.54 15.03
C PRO A 54 -8.96 -10.81 14.28
N MET A 55 -7.80 -11.47 14.09
CA MET A 55 -6.66 -10.88 13.37
C MET A 55 -6.96 -10.68 11.88
N ILE A 56 -7.58 -11.66 11.22
CA ILE A 56 -7.87 -11.62 9.78
C ILE A 56 -8.93 -10.57 9.45
N GLU A 57 -9.99 -10.45 10.24
CA GLU A 57 -11.05 -9.46 10.01
C GLU A 57 -10.52 -8.04 10.16
N GLN A 58 -9.68 -7.81 11.16
CA GLN A 58 -9.01 -6.53 11.38
C GLN A 58 -8.14 -6.13 10.17
N LEU A 59 -7.32 -7.05 9.66
CA LEU A 59 -6.48 -6.82 8.48
C LEU A 59 -7.31 -6.58 7.21
N SER A 60 -8.41 -7.32 7.06
CA SER A 60 -9.33 -7.15 5.95
C SER A 60 -9.92 -5.73 5.91
N LYS A 61 -10.28 -5.18 7.09
CA LYS A 61 -10.83 -3.83 7.23
C LYS A 61 -9.79 -2.73 7.00
N THR A 62 -8.59 -2.86 7.56
CA THR A 62 -7.53 -1.82 7.44
C THR A 62 -6.99 -1.71 6.02
N PHE A 63 -6.86 -2.83 5.31
CA PHE A 63 -6.34 -2.86 3.94
C PHE A 63 -7.44 -2.85 2.88
N PHE A 64 -8.71 -2.70 3.27
CA PHE A 64 -9.87 -2.73 2.38
C PHE A 64 -9.86 -3.97 1.44
N THR A 65 -9.58 -5.14 2.02
CA THR A 65 -9.41 -6.41 1.29
C THR A 65 -10.32 -7.49 1.85
N THR A 66 -10.47 -8.59 1.12
CA THR A 66 -11.27 -9.73 1.60
C THR A 66 -10.49 -10.55 2.61
N LYS A 67 -11.20 -11.13 3.60
CA LYS A 67 -10.59 -12.02 4.60
C LYS A 67 -9.85 -13.23 4.00
N HIS A 68 -10.31 -13.72 2.85
CA HIS A 68 -9.75 -14.89 2.16
C HIS A 68 -8.28 -14.76 1.78
N ARG A 69 -7.81 -13.53 1.52
CA ARG A 69 -6.42 -13.27 1.12
C ARG A 69 -5.41 -13.49 2.26
N TRP A 70 -5.88 -13.45 3.50
CA TRP A 70 -5.04 -13.54 4.70
C TRP A 70 -4.93 -14.98 5.23
N TYR A 71 -5.69 -15.93 4.69
CA TYR A 71 -5.53 -17.35 5.02
C TYR A 71 -4.28 -17.93 4.32
N PRO A 72 -3.53 -18.82 4.99
CA PRO A 72 -2.33 -19.41 4.41
C PRO A 72 -2.67 -20.32 3.23
N TYR A 73 -1.74 -20.37 2.26
CA TYR A 73 -1.84 -21.30 1.14
C TYR A 73 -1.19 -22.65 1.46
N GLY A 74 -1.81 -23.72 0.94
CA GLY A 74 -1.25 -25.07 1.01
C GLY A 74 0.13 -25.18 0.38
N ARG A 75 0.89 -26.21 0.79
CA ARG A 75 2.30 -26.40 0.37
C ARG A 75 2.47 -26.47 -1.16
N TYR A 76 1.52 -27.09 -1.86
CA TYR A 76 1.55 -27.21 -3.33
C TYR A 76 1.66 -25.84 -4.02
N HIS A 77 0.82 -24.88 -3.65
CA HIS A 77 0.83 -23.54 -4.25
C HIS A 77 2.10 -22.77 -3.87
N ARG A 78 2.59 -22.91 -2.64
CA ARG A 78 3.83 -22.26 -2.19
C ARG A 78 5.05 -22.74 -2.98
N CYS A 79 5.18 -24.05 -3.22
CA CYS A 79 6.32 -24.62 -3.94
C CYS A 79 6.36 -24.25 -5.43
N ARG A 80 5.22 -23.94 -6.04
CA ARG A 80 5.14 -23.55 -7.45
C ARG A 80 5.43 -22.06 -7.70
N LYS A 81 5.48 -21.26 -6.64
CA LYS A 81 5.84 -19.84 -6.75
C LYS A 81 7.30 -19.75 -7.19
N ASN A 82 7.56 -19.01 -8.26
CA ASN A 82 8.93 -18.75 -8.69
C ASN A 82 9.61 -17.84 -7.64
N PRO A 83 10.69 -18.28 -6.96
CA PRO A 83 11.41 -17.44 -6.01
C PRO A 83 12.26 -16.37 -6.72
N ASN A 84 12.68 -16.61 -7.96
CA ASN A 84 13.55 -15.74 -8.74
C ASN A 84 12.88 -15.40 -10.08
N PRO A 85 11.79 -14.60 -10.08
CA PRO A 85 11.19 -14.14 -11.33
C PRO A 85 12.13 -13.21 -12.09
N PRO A 86 12.16 -13.27 -13.43
CA PRO A 86 12.92 -12.30 -14.23
C PRO A 86 12.35 -10.89 -13.99
N LYS A 87 13.24 -9.93 -13.73
CA LYS A 87 12.87 -8.51 -13.55
C LYS A 87 13.06 -7.78 -14.88
N ASP A 88 11.99 -7.18 -15.39
CA ASP A 88 11.97 -6.51 -16.70
C ASP A 88 12.71 -5.16 -16.69
N ARG A 89 12.69 -4.43 -15.57
CA ARG A 89 13.31 -3.09 -15.40
C ARG A 89 13.72 -2.86 -13.96
#